data_AF-A0A527D6R3-F1
#
_entry.id   AF-A0A527D6R3-F1
#
_cell.length_a   1.000
_cell.length_b   1.000
_cell.length_c   1.000
_cell.angle_alpha   90.00
_cell.angle_beta   90.00
_cell.angle_gamma   90.00
#
_symmetry.space_group_name_H-M   'P 1'
#
loop_
_entity.id
_entity.type
_entity.pdbx_description
1 polymer ?
#
loop_
_entity_poly.entity_id
_entity_poly.type
_entity_poly.pdbx_seq_one_letter_code
_entity_poly.pdbx_strand_id
1 'polypeptide(L)' 'MLSKNFLRRAAITGVSLAGVAVISAASLWELDRAFPPPLPAELTVSTEVQDRDGQLLRAFATPD' A
#
# COMPACT_ATOMS: atom_id res chain seq x y z
N MET A 1 30.00 -14.59 -31.96
CA MET A 1 28.89 -13.81 -32.53
C MET A 1 27.59 -14.35 -31.96
N LEU A 2 26.78 -13.54 -31.27
CA LEU A 2 25.49 -13.98 -30.71
C LEU A 2 24.50 -14.27 -31.84
N SER A 3 23.73 -15.36 -31.71
CA SER A 3 22.71 -15.72 -32.70
C SER A 3 21.56 -14.70 -32.71
N LYS A 4 21.05 -14.37 -33.91
CA LYS A 4 19.88 -13.49 -34.10
C LYS A 4 18.67 -13.91 -33.26
N ASN A 5 18.49 -15.23 -33.08
CA ASN A 5 17.41 -15.79 -32.28
C ASN A 5 17.59 -15.51 -30.78
N PHE A 6 18.83 -15.58 -30.30
CA PHE A 6 19.15 -15.23 -28.93
C PHE A 6 18.92 -13.73 -28.68
N LEU A 7 19.37 -12.87 -29.60
CA LEU A 7 19.19 -11.43 -29.49
C LEU A 7 17.70 -11.04 -29.48
N ARG A 8 16.88 -11.67 -30.34
CA ARG A 8 15.43 -11.47 -30.35
C ARG A 8 14.77 -11.87 -29.03
N ARG A 9 15.13 -13.04 -28.47
CA ARG A 9 14.60 -13.51 -27.19
C ARG A 9 15.00 -12.58 -26.05
N ALA A 10 16.27 -12.18 -25.98
CA ALA A 10 16.76 -11.24 -24.99
C ALA A 10 16.03 -9.89 -25.07
N ALA A 11 15.80 -9.38 -26.28
CA ALA A 11 15.04 -8.14 -26.48
C ALA A 11 13.59 -8.25 -26.00
N ILE A 12 12.89 -9.35 -26.33
CA ILE A 12 11.52 -9.58 -25.87
C ILE A 12 11.48 -9.66 -24.34
N THR A 13 12.37 -10.46 -23.73
CA THR A 13 12.43 -10.58 -22.27
C THR A 13 12.73 -9.23 -21.62
N GLY A 14 13.67 -8.46 -22.17
CA GLY A 14 14.03 -7.14 -21.65
C GLY A 14 12.85 -6.16 -21.71
N VAL A 15 12.15 -6.08 -22.83
CA VAL A 15 10.95 -5.23 -22.99
C VAL A 15 9.83 -5.66 -22.05
N SER A 16 9.58 -6.97 -21.94
CA SER A 16 8.57 -7.49 -21.02
C SER A 16 8.88 -7.15 -19.56
N LEU A 17 10.14 -7.35 -19.14
CA LEU A 17 10.55 -7.06 -17.76
C LEU A 17 10.45 -5.55 -17.45
N ALA A 18 10.90 -4.71 -18.39
CA ALA A 18 10.78 -3.27 -18.27
C ALA A 18 9.31 -2.83 -18.21
N GLY A 19 8.45 -3.42 -19.04
CA GLY A 19 7.01 -3.16 -19.03
C GLY A 19 6.37 -3.49 -17.68
N VAL A 20 6.66 -4.67 -17.12
CA VAL A 20 6.16 -5.07 -15.80
C VAL A 20 6.67 -4.13 -14.70
N ALA A 21 7.94 -3.72 -14.76
CA ALA A 21 8.52 -2.80 -13.78
C ALA A 21 7.83 -1.43 -13.82
N VAL A 22 7.61 -0.88 -15.02
CA VAL A 22 6.94 0.42 -15.20
C VAL A 22 5.49 0.36 -14.71
N ILE A 23 4.73 -0.68 -15.09
CA ILE A 23 3.33 -0.82 -14.66
C ILE A 23 3.25 -0.98 -13.14
N SER A 24 4.13 -1.79 -12.55
CA SER A 24 4.17 -1.98 -11.09
C SER A 24 4.47 -0.68 -10.36
N ALA A 25 5.50 0.06 -10.79
CA ALA A 25 5.88 1.33 -10.17
C ALA A 25 4.76 2.38 -10.27
N ALA A 26 4.13 2.51 -11.45
CA ALA A 26 3.01 3.44 -11.63
C ALA A 26 1.80 3.05 -10.77
N SER A 27 1.50 1.76 -10.68
CA SER A 27 0.39 1.26 -9.86
C SER A 27 0.60 1.54 -8.38
N LEU A 28 1.80 1.26 -7.86
CA LEU A 28 2.14 1.55 -6.46
C LEU A 28 2.06 3.05 -6.16
N TRP A 29 2.55 3.89 -7.08
CA TRP A 29 2.50 5.34 -6.93
C TRP A 29 1.07 5.90 -6.87
N GLU A 30 0.15 5.32 -7.65
CA GLU A 30 -1.27 5.68 -7.57
C GLU A 30 -1.94 5.14 -6.31
N LEU A 31 -1.62 3.91 -5.90
CA LEU A 31 -2.16 3.32 -4.67
C LEU A 31 -1.73 4.11 -3.42
N ASP A 32 -0.47 4.54 -3.35
CA ASP A 32 0.02 5.39 -2.25
C ASP A 32 -0.73 6.72 -2.13
N ARG A 33 -1.36 7.18 -3.21
CA ARG A 33 -2.20 8.39 -3.20
C ARG A 33 -3.68 8.11 -2.95
N ALA A 34 -4.15 6.96 -3.40
CA ALA A 34 -5.53 6.55 -3.23
C ALA A 34 -5.81 6.08 -1.79
N PHE A 35 -4.77 5.64 -1.07
CA PHE A 35 -4.90 5.06 0.26
C PHE A 35 -4.21 5.89 1.36
N PRO A 36 -4.81 5.98 2.56
CA PRO A 36 -6.13 5.43 2.90
C PRO A 36 -7.27 6.26 2.25
N PRO A 37 -8.40 5.63 1.89
CA PRO A 37 -9.58 6.38 1.49
C PRO A 37 -10.05 7.28 2.65
N PRO A 38 -10.86 8.30 2.36
CA PRO A 38 -11.42 9.15 3.40
C PRO A 38 -12.09 8.30 4.48
N LEU A 39 -11.74 8.58 5.73
CA LEU A 39 -12.38 7.91 6.86
C LEU A 39 -13.88 8.23 6.85
N PRO A 40 -14.74 7.30 7.30
CA PRO A 40 -16.15 7.58 7.46
C PRO A 40 -16.36 8.80 8.36
N ALA A 41 -17.44 9.56 8.12
CA ALA A 41 -17.72 10.80 8.83
C ALA A 41 -17.85 10.62 10.35
N GLU A 42 -18.26 9.42 10.77
CA GLU A 42 -18.25 8.99 12.16
C GLU A 42 -17.30 7.81 12.30
N LEU A 43 -16.20 8.04 13.01
CA LEU A 43 -15.28 6.99 13.44
C LEU A 43 -15.79 6.45 14.77
N THR A 44 -16.08 5.16 14.78
CA THR A 44 -16.34 4.41 16.00
C THR A 44 -15.02 4.29 16.76
N VAL A 45 -14.75 5.24 17.65
CA VAL A 45 -13.52 5.29 18.47
C VAL A 45 -13.77 4.74 19.86
N SER A 46 -12.91 3.81 20.27
CA SER A 46 -12.81 3.36 21.66
C SER A 46 -12.49 4.56 22.57
N THR A 47 -13.26 4.72 23.65
CA THR A 47 -13.00 5.76 24.65
C THR A 47 -12.02 5.24 25.69
N GLU A 48 -10.93 5.98 25.89
CA GLU A 48 -10.01 5.79 27.00
C GLU A 48 -10.29 6.80 28.11
N VAL A 49 -10.45 6.31 29.34
CA VAL A 49 -10.59 7.14 30.54
C VAL A 49 -9.26 7.13 31.28
N GLN A 50 -8.64 8.31 31.40
CA GLN A 50 -7.39 8.52 32.11
C GLN A 50 -7.62 9.25 33.44
N ASP A 51 -6.72 9.07 34.40
CA ASP A 51 -6.70 9.85 35.63
C ASP A 51 -5.99 11.20 35.45
N ARG A 52 -5.84 11.96 36.54
CA ARG A 52 -5.21 13.29 36.54
C ARG A 52 -3.72 13.28 36.17
N ASP A 53 -3.07 12.13 36.37
CA ASP A 53 -1.64 11.93 36.11
C ASP A 53 -1.44 11.31 34.71
N GLY A 54 -2.52 11.15 33.93
CA GLY A 54 -2.51 10.55 32.60
C GLY A 54 -2.48 9.03 32.60
N GLN A 55 -2.67 8.38 33.75
CA GLN A 55 -2.67 6.92 33.83
C GLN A 55 -4.00 6.36 33.38
N LEU A 56 -3.97 5.30 32.59
CA LEU A 56 -5.16 4.64 32.07
C LEU A 56 -5.95 3.98 33.21
N LEU A 57 -7.21 4.40 33.38
CA LEU A 57 -8.14 3.80 34.35
C LEU A 57 -9.02 2.73 33.71
N ARG A 58 -9.49 2.98 32.48
CA ARG A 58 -10.38 2.07 31.75
C ARG A 58 -10.36 2.37 30.26
N ALA A 59 -10.38 1.33 29.44
CA ALA A 59 -10.65 1.42 28.00
C ALA A 59 -12.01 0.77 27.68
N PHE A 60 -12.85 1.46 26.93
CA PHE A 60 -14.10 0.93 26.42
C PHE A 60 -13.93 0.59 24.95
N ALA A 61 -14.05 -0.69 24.61
CA ALA A 61 -14.13 -1.12 23.23
C ALA A 61 -15.48 -0.71 22.65
N THR A 62 -15.48 -0.30 21.39
CA THR A 62 -16.71 -0.08 20.65
C THR A 62 -17.41 -1.40 20.33
N PRO A 63 -18.76 -1.44 20.35
CA PRO A 63 -19.50 -2.64 19.97
C PRO A 63 -19.27 -2.99 18.49
N ASP A 64 -19.27 -4.28 18.17
CA ASP A 64 -19.27 -4.79 16.78
C ASP A 64 -20.62 -4.56 16.07
#